data_AF-A0A9E0XNK0-F1
#
_entry.id   AF-A0A9E0XNK0-F1
#
_cell.length_a   1.000
_cell.length_b   1.000
_cell.length_c   1.000
_cell.angle_alpha   90.00
_cell.angle_beta   90.00
_cell.angle_gamma   90.00
#
_symmetry.space_group_name_H-M   'P 1'
#
loop_
_entity.id
_entity.type
_entity.pdbx_description
1 polymer ?
#
loop_
_entity_poly.entity_id
_entity_poly.type
_entity_poly.pdbx_seq_one_letter_code
_entity_poly.pdbx_strand_id
1 'polypeptide(L)'
;MRRLLPIRRHELIKFLVLSTLFFLICLNNHILRNLKETVIITKPELGVNAIPFIKTWMMLPIILTVVKGYIYLSGRFSQDKVTYIILLSLLLYFVLFISILYPNEERLQIPFAACSVVQHWNLSLFYCVSEIWGAVVMMILFWGTCNRSTDLDQAKRFYSPILAISNLSGFASAHISISCSQGSLKHLLFPGIASWNATLSTLTLLVSVVTVAILGLFYYLQSYVLKSEAVEQPQKERLSLLEAVRSIATNLKLRALAFTIFAYYFCSGILELILKYQLHTMYSDANEFNDILNQMTICVSVASTLVTAFVTGSLLRRFSWRVSALATPLLLTIPLTILVAHYFFFEREAYVLAMCYAVYFMLSRMCKFTFFDLSKEIACVGFS
;
A
#
# COMPACT_ATOMS: atom_id res chain seq x y z
N MET A 1 -23.43 -19.68 -10.75
CA MET A 1 -22.33 -18.87 -11.33
C MET A 1 -22.76 -17.52 -11.91
N ARG A 2 -23.85 -17.38 -12.68
CA ARG A 2 -24.30 -16.09 -13.28
C ARG A 2 -24.66 -14.94 -12.29
N ARG A 3 -24.85 -15.23 -10.99
CA ARG A 3 -25.16 -14.21 -9.96
C ARG A 3 -23.94 -13.65 -9.23
N LEU A 4 -22.76 -14.28 -9.30
CA LEU A 4 -21.57 -13.88 -8.54
C LEU A 4 -20.57 -13.04 -9.36
N LEU A 5 -20.47 -13.28 -10.68
CA LEU A 5 -19.58 -12.53 -11.58
C LEU A 5 -20.36 -12.11 -12.84
N PRO A 6 -20.85 -10.85 -12.94
CA PRO A 6 -21.57 -10.35 -14.11
C PRO A 6 -20.60 -9.98 -15.26
N ILE A 7 -19.66 -10.86 -15.59
CA ILE A 7 -18.64 -10.63 -16.62
C ILE A 7 -19.08 -11.32 -17.92
N ARG A 8 -19.05 -10.59 -19.04
CA ARG A 8 -19.38 -11.15 -20.35
C ARG A 8 -18.18 -11.94 -20.88
N ARG A 9 -18.42 -12.98 -21.68
CA ARG A 9 -17.36 -13.88 -22.20
C ARG A 9 -16.27 -13.13 -22.98
N HIS A 10 -16.62 -12.10 -23.75
CA HIS A 10 -15.65 -11.31 -24.51
C HIS A 10 -14.79 -10.39 -23.61
N GLU A 11 -15.26 -10.05 -22.41
CA GLU A 11 -14.53 -9.17 -21.47
C GLU A 11 -13.65 -9.98 -20.51
N LEU A 12 -13.70 -11.32 -20.55
CA LEU A 12 -13.09 -12.20 -19.56
C LEU A 12 -11.55 -12.14 -19.57
N ILE A 13 -10.93 -12.14 -20.75
CA ILE A 13 -9.46 -12.09 -20.87
C ILE A 13 -8.95 -10.78 -20.27
N LYS A 14 -9.57 -9.66 -20.63
CA LYS A 14 -9.26 -8.34 -20.08
C LYS A 14 -9.43 -8.30 -18.57
N PHE A 15 -10.53 -8.83 -18.05
CA PHE A 15 -10.75 -8.93 -16.62
C PHE A 15 -9.67 -9.75 -15.91
N LEU A 16 -9.31 -10.92 -16.44
CA LEU A 16 -8.31 -11.80 -15.83
C LEU A 16 -6.91 -11.17 -15.82
N VAL A 17 -6.49 -10.56 -16.93
CA VAL A 17 -5.19 -9.89 -17.02
C VAL A 17 -5.13 -8.71 -16.06
N LEU A 18 -6.16 -7.85 -16.04
CA LEU A 18 -6.24 -6.74 -15.10
C LEU A 18 -6.24 -7.24 -13.66
N SER A 19 -7.07 -8.24 -13.31
CA SER A 19 -7.13 -8.80 -11.96
C SER A 19 -5.79 -9.38 -11.51
N THR A 20 -5.08 -10.06 -12.40
CA THR A 20 -3.76 -10.64 -12.11
C THR A 20 -2.71 -9.54 -11.91
N LEU A 21 -2.70 -8.53 -12.78
CA LEU A 21 -1.82 -7.37 -12.64
C LEU A 21 -2.09 -6.63 -11.31
N PHE A 22 -3.36 -6.47 -10.95
CA PHE A 22 -3.80 -5.90 -9.66
C PHE A 22 -3.30 -6.70 -8.47
N PHE A 23 -3.48 -8.01 -8.52
CA PHE A 23 -3.03 -8.92 -7.50
C PHE A 23 -1.51 -8.80 -7.27
N LEU A 24 -0.70 -8.80 -8.33
CA LEU A 24 0.76 -8.73 -8.22
C LEU A 24 1.26 -7.38 -7.69
N ILE A 25 0.66 -6.26 -8.13
CA ILE A 25 1.04 -4.93 -7.61
C ILE A 25 0.73 -4.83 -6.11
N CYS A 26 -0.46 -5.29 -5.70
CA CYS A 26 -0.87 -5.29 -4.30
C CYS A 26 -0.01 -6.26 -3.48
N LEU A 27 0.35 -7.43 -4.02
CA LEU A 27 1.26 -8.38 -3.40
C LEU A 27 2.60 -7.72 -3.08
N ASN A 28 3.23 -7.05 -4.05
CA ASN A 28 4.47 -6.31 -3.81
C ASN A 28 4.29 -5.20 -2.75
N ASN A 29 3.19 -4.46 -2.82
CA ASN A 29 2.90 -3.40 -1.86
C ASN A 29 2.77 -3.94 -0.42
N HIS A 30 2.13 -5.08 -0.22
CA HIS A 30 2.01 -5.69 1.10
C HIS A 30 3.34 -6.23 1.64
N ILE A 31 4.15 -6.87 0.80
CA ILE A 31 5.51 -7.31 1.19
C ILE A 31 6.35 -6.10 1.59
N LEU A 32 6.44 -5.09 0.72
CA LEU A 32 7.24 -3.88 0.95
C LEU A 32 6.77 -3.09 2.17
N ARG A 33 5.45 -3.07 2.45
CA ARG A 33 4.89 -2.40 3.64
C ARG A 33 5.43 -3.00 4.93
N ASN A 34 5.45 -4.32 5.06
CA ASN A 34 5.89 -4.97 6.29
C ASN A 34 7.42 -4.96 6.39
N LEU A 35 8.13 -5.14 5.26
CA LEU A 35 9.59 -5.08 5.21
C LEU A 35 10.14 -3.71 5.62
N LYS A 36 9.66 -2.62 5.00
CA LYS A 36 10.21 -1.27 5.26
C LYS A 36 10.10 -0.87 6.73
N GLU A 37 9.03 -1.32 7.39
CA GLU A 37 8.79 -1.02 8.80
C GLU A 37 9.69 -1.87 9.68
N THR A 38 9.79 -3.17 9.41
CA THR A 38 10.67 -4.07 10.14
C THR A 38 12.12 -3.59 10.07
N VAL A 39 12.62 -3.25 8.87
CA VAL A 39 14.00 -2.77 8.67
C VAL A 39 14.33 -1.56 9.56
N ILE A 40 13.43 -0.59 9.65
CA ILE A 40 13.67 0.63 10.42
C ILE A 40 13.47 0.38 11.92
N ILE A 41 12.43 -0.35 12.31
CA ILE A 41 12.05 -0.53 13.71
C ILE A 41 13.07 -1.39 14.45
N THR A 42 13.52 -2.47 13.83
CA THR A 42 14.39 -3.48 14.47
C THR A 42 15.87 -3.09 14.44
N LYS A 43 16.23 -2.03 13.69
CA LYS A 43 17.58 -1.48 13.74
C LYS A 43 17.75 -0.68 15.05
N PRO A 44 18.71 -1.06 15.93
CA PRO A 44 18.85 -0.45 17.26
C PRO A 44 19.02 1.07 17.24
N GLU A 45 19.67 1.61 16.22
CA GLU A 45 19.99 3.04 16.11
C GLU A 45 18.83 3.91 15.57
N LEU A 46 17.83 3.32 14.91
CA LEU A 46 16.70 4.02 14.31
C LEU A 46 15.45 3.94 15.20
N GLY A 47 15.03 2.70 15.50
CA GLY A 47 13.82 2.42 16.27
C GLY A 47 12.51 2.95 15.64
N VAL A 48 11.42 2.79 16.39
CA VAL A 48 10.06 3.18 15.94
C VAL A 48 9.93 4.69 15.71
N ASN A 49 10.65 5.50 16.48
CA ASN A 49 10.60 6.96 16.43
C ASN A 49 11.22 7.56 15.16
N ALA A 50 12.03 6.80 14.42
CA ALA A 50 12.56 7.23 13.13
C ALA A 50 11.46 7.35 12.06
N ILE A 51 10.37 6.58 12.15
CA ILE A 51 9.33 6.54 11.10
C ILE A 51 8.68 7.92 10.88
N PRO A 52 8.18 8.64 11.91
CA PRO A 52 7.66 10.00 11.73
C PRO A 52 8.68 10.96 11.10
N PHE A 53 9.96 10.82 11.48
CA PHE A 53 11.03 11.67 10.97
C PHE A 53 11.29 11.40 9.49
N ILE A 54 11.40 10.12 9.09
CA ILE A 54 11.52 9.71 7.68
C ILE A 54 10.32 10.21 6.88
N LYS A 55 9.09 10.01 7.38
CA LYS A 55 7.87 10.46 6.68
C LYS A 55 7.82 11.98 6.48
N THR A 56 8.25 12.74 7.47
CA THR A 56 8.16 14.20 7.43
C THR A 56 9.28 14.83 6.61
N TRP A 57 10.53 14.43 6.88
CA TRP A 57 11.71 15.12 6.35
C TRP A 57 12.29 14.50 5.09
N MET A 58 12.10 13.20 4.88
CA MET A 58 12.69 12.50 3.72
C MET A 58 11.61 12.15 2.69
N MET A 59 10.50 11.56 3.11
CA MET A 59 9.44 11.13 2.20
C MET A 59 8.72 12.31 1.53
N LEU A 60 8.42 13.38 2.27
CA LEU A 60 7.72 14.55 1.72
C LEU A 60 8.49 15.22 0.56
N PRO A 61 9.79 15.56 0.67
CA PRO A 61 10.51 16.13 -0.48
C PRO A 61 10.67 15.12 -1.62
N ILE A 62 10.87 13.83 -1.32
CA ILE A 62 10.99 12.80 -2.36
C ILE A 62 9.67 12.65 -3.12
N ILE A 63 8.52 12.56 -2.46
CA ILE A 63 7.23 12.40 -3.16
C ILE A 63 6.91 13.62 -4.02
N LEU A 64 7.23 14.84 -3.56
CA LEU A 64 7.08 16.05 -4.38
C LEU A 64 7.98 15.99 -5.63
N THR A 65 9.19 15.50 -5.49
CA THR A 65 10.13 15.32 -6.61
C THR A 65 9.62 14.26 -7.59
N VAL A 66 9.11 13.13 -7.09
CA VAL A 66 8.53 12.06 -7.91
C VAL A 66 7.28 12.55 -8.65
N VAL A 67 6.41 13.32 -8.00
CA VAL A 67 5.23 13.91 -8.64
C VAL A 67 5.62 14.89 -9.74
N LYS A 68 6.60 15.77 -9.50
CA LYS A 68 7.15 16.65 -10.55
C LYS A 68 7.73 15.86 -11.72
N GLY A 69 8.50 14.80 -11.41
CA GLY A 69 9.04 13.88 -12.41
C GLY A 69 7.95 13.19 -13.23
N TYR A 70 6.87 12.73 -12.58
CA TYR A 70 5.71 12.16 -13.24
C TYR A 70 5.04 13.17 -14.18
N ILE A 71 4.78 14.39 -13.73
CA ILE A 71 4.16 15.45 -14.57
C ILE A 71 5.04 15.72 -15.80
N TYR A 72 6.36 15.82 -15.62
CA TYR A 72 7.31 16.02 -16.70
C TYR A 72 7.29 14.84 -17.71
N LEU A 73 7.31 13.60 -17.22
CA LEU A 73 7.28 12.40 -18.06
C LEU A 73 5.95 12.25 -18.81
N SER A 74 4.82 12.42 -18.12
CA SER A 74 3.47 12.38 -18.73
C SER A 74 3.23 13.51 -19.72
N GLY A 75 3.97 14.61 -19.63
CA GLY A 75 3.93 15.69 -20.60
C GLY A 75 4.64 15.36 -21.92
N ARG A 76 5.56 14.39 -21.92
CA ARG A 76 6.46 14.09 -23.06
C ARG A 76 6.26 12.69 -23.64
N PHE A 77 5.83 11.73 -22.84
CA PHE A 77 5.69 10.33 -23.23
C PHE A 77 4.24 9.86 -23.08
N SER A 78 3.88 8.80 -23.82
CA SER A 78 2.60 8.12 -23.62
C SER A 78 2.53 7.51 -22.23
N GLN A 79 1.32 7.39 -21.66
CA GLN A 79 1.09 6.80 -20.33
C GLN A 79 1.78 5.45 -20.17
N ASP A 80 1.75 4.60 -21.20
CA ASP A 80 2.37 3.27 -21.15
C ASP A 80 3.90 3.38 -20.99
N LYS A 81 4.54 4.28 -21.75
CA LYS A 81 5.97 4.55 -21.62
C LYS A 81 6.31 5.11 -20.24
N VAL A 82 5.49 6.01 -19.69
CA VAL A 82 5.69 6.55 -18.33
C VAL A 82 5.62 5.43 -17.29
N THR A 83 4.63 4.54 -17.41
CA THR A 83 4.50 3.36 -16.55
C THR A 83 5.74 2.47 -16.62
N TYR A 84 6.25 2.17 -17.82
CA TYR A 84 7.48 1.38 -17.98
C TYR A 84 8.69 2.06 -17.34
N ILE A 85 8.87 3.36 -17.55
CA ILE A 85 9.99 4.13 -16.97
C ILE A 85 9.96 4.06 -15.43
N ILE A 86 8.78 4.22 -14.82
CA ILE A 86 8.63 4.18 -13.36
C ILE A 86 8.84 2.77 -12.81
N LEU A 87 8.27 1.73 -13.45
CA LEU A 87 8.47 0.35 -13.00
C LEU A 87 9.93 -0.09 -13.14
N LEU A 88 10.60 0.27 -14.25
CA LEU A 88 12.00 -0.07 -14.48
C LEU A 88 12.93 0.68 -13.51
N SER A 89 12.66 1.94 -13.17
CA SER A 89 13.47 2.68 -12.19
C SER A 89 13.35 2.11 -10.79
N LEU A 90 12.14 1.69 -10.38
CA LEU A 90 11.92 1.00 -9.11
C LEU A 90 12.56 -0.39 -9.09
N LEU A 91 12.43 -1.16 -10.17
CA LEU A 91 13.09 -2.46 -10.31
C LEU A 91 14.61 -2.31 -10.20
N LEU A 92 15.19 -1.36 -10.92
CA LEU A 92 16.62 -1.07 -10.85
C LEU A 92 17.04 -0.74 -9.43
N TYR A 93 16.29 0.08 -8.71
CA TYR A 93 16.56 0.39 -7.31
C TYR A 93 16.57 -0.86 -6.42
N PHE A 94 15.54 -1.72 -6.51
CA PHE A 94 15.48 -2.92 -5.66
C PHE A 94 16.61 -3.91 -5.95
N VAL A 95 17.00 -4.05 -7.22
CA VAL A 95 18.16 -4.86 -7.61
C VAL A 95 19.47 -4.26 -7.09
N LEU A 96 19.65 -2.94 -7.20
CA LEU A 96 20.81 -2.24 -6.63
C LEU A 96 20.85 -2.31 -5.10
N PHE A 97 19.68 -2.31 -4.45
CA PHE A 97 19.57 -2.42 -3.01
C PHE A 97 20.11 -3.76 -2.51
N ILE A 98 19.67 -4.87 -3.08
CA ILE A 98 20.12 -6.21 -2.66
C ILE A 98 21.57 -6.49 -3.03
N SER A 99 22.07 -5.94 -4.14
CA SER A 99 23.39 -6.29 -4.68
C SER A 99 24.52 -5.41 -4.14
N ILE A 100 24.24 -4.12 -3.90
CA ILE A 100 25.28 -3.13 -3.55
C ILE A 100 24.96 -2.43 -2.23
N LEU A 101 23.77 -1.83 -2.08
CA LEU A 101 23.50 -0.90 -0.98
C LEU A 101 23.35 -1.60 0.38
N TYR A 102 22.70 -2.76 0.41
CA TYR A 102 22.45 -3.49 1.65
C TYR A 102 23.66 -4.31 2.11
N PRO A 103 24.38 -5.06 1.25
CA PRO A 103 25.60 -5.76 1.68
C PRO A 103 26.72 -4.83 2.17
N ASN A 104 26.77 -3.60 1.65
CA ASN A 104 27.75 -2.58 2.06
C ASN A 104 27.16 -1.56 3.06
N GLU A 105 26.09 -1.90 3.78
CA GLU A 105 25.41 -0.99 4.71
C GLU A 105 26.39 -0.27 5.64
N GLU A 106 27.24 -1.03 6.35
CA GLU A 106 28.19 -0.48 7.33
C GLU A 106 29.20 0.49 6.71
N ARG A 107 29.64 0.22 5.48
CA ARG A 107 30.60 1.07 4.75
C ARG A 107 29.97 2.34 4.19
N LEU A 108 28.67 2.28 3.90
CA LEU A 108 27.90 3.38 3.33
C LEU A 108 27.27 4.28 4.39
N GLN A 109 27.46 3.97 5.68
CA GLN A 109 27.06 4.85 6.77
C GLN A 109 27.76 6.20 6.63
N ILE A 110 27.02 7.28 6.89
CA ILE A 110 27.60 8.62 6.97
C ILE A 110 28.02 8.84 8.43
N PRO A 111 29.32 8.76 8.75
CA PRO A 111 29.79 8.94 10.12
C PRO A 111 29.50 10.38 10.59
N PHE A 112 29.20 10.53 11.87
CA PHE A 112 28.90 11.83 12.52
C PHE A 112 27.66 12.56 11.97
N ALA A 113 26.76 11.86 11.29
CA ALA A 113 25.48 12.45 10.92
C ALA A 113 24.69 12.87 12.17
N ALA A 114 24.07 14.05 12.13
CA ALA A 114 23.31 14.60 13.27
C ALA A 114 22.05 13.79 13.64
N CYS A 115 21.64 12.84 12.80
CA CYS A 115 20.46 12.00 13.01
C CYS A 115 20.70 10.60 12.44
N SER A 116 20.29 9.56 13.18
CA SER A 116 20.42 8.16 12.78
C SER A 116 19.77 7.85 11.43
N VAL A 117 18.71 8.59 11.06
CA VAL A 117 18.03 8.49 9.76
C VAL A 117 18.96 8.84 8.59
N VAL A 118 19.83 9.85 8.79
CA VAL A 118 20.83 10.29 7.79
C VAL A 118 22.06 9.38 7.82
N GLN A 119 22.45 8.92 9.01
CA GLN A 119 23.53 7.94 9.15
C GLN A 119 23.23 6.67 8.34
N HIS A 120 21.99 6.16 8.45
CA HIS A 120 21.47 4.99 7.72
C HIS A 120 20.61 5.40 6.52
N TRP A 121 21.12 6.31 5.68
CA TRP A 121 20.36 6.86 4.54
C TRP A 121 19.87 5.78 3.57
N ASN A 122 20.60 4.67 3.41
CA ASN A 122 20.23 3.57 2.52
C ASN A 122 18.96 2.84 3.00
N LEU A 123 18.83 2.59 4.32
CA LEU A 123 17.63 1.99 4.91
C LEU A 123 16.45 2.97 4.87
N SER A 124 16.71 4.24 5.16
CA SER A 124 15.71 5.31 5.08
C SER A 124 15.23 5.53 3.64
N LEU A 125 16.13 5.40 2.65
CA LEU A 125 15.78 5.45 1.24
C LEU A 125 14.96 4.23 0.82
N PHE A 126 15.31 3.04 1.31
CA PHE A 126 14.49 1.83 1.09
C PHE A 126 13.08 2.01 1.64
N TYR A 127 12.94 2.66 2.80
CA TYR A 127 11.63 3.03 3.34
C TYR A 127 10.85 3.94 2.38
N CYS A 128 11.46 5.02 1.90
CA CYS A 128 10.82 5.96 0.99
C CYS A 128 10.45 5.32 -0.36
N VAL A 129 11.35 4.54 -0.97
CA VAL A 129 11.08 3.86 -2.25
C VAL A 129 9.97 2.82 -2.10
N SER A 130 9.92 2.11 -0.98
CA SER A 130 8.85 1.17 -0.65
C SER A 130 7.49 1.86 -0.46
N GLU A 131 7.45 3.07 0.12
CA GLU A 131 6.23 3.90 0.16
C GLU A 131 5.82 4.39 -1.23
N ILE A 132 6.78 4.81 -2.07
CA ILE A 132 6.52 5.29 -3.44
C ILE A 132 5.87 4.20 -4.29
N TRP A 133 6.27 2.93 -4.12
CA TRP A 133 5.59 1.80 -4.77
C TRP A 133 4.09 1.83 -4.48
N GLY A 134 3.71 1.85 -3.20
CA GLY A 134 2.31 1.84 -2.78
C GLY A 134 1.53 3.08 -3.22
N ALA A 135 2.17 4.26 -3.24
CA ALA A 135 1.50 5.51 -3.60
C ALA A 135 1.37 5.71 -5.12
N VAL A 136 2.46 5.51 -5.86
CA VAL A 136 2.59 5.90 -7.26
C VAL A 136 2.23 4.76 -8.20
N VAL A 137 2.73 3.54 -7.95
CA VAL A 137 2.47 2.40 -8.83
C VAL A 137 1.00 2.02 -8.80
N MET A 138 0.38 1.97 -7.60
CA MET A 138 -1.06 1.76 -7.48
C MET A 138 -1.87 2.85 -8.19
N MET A 139 -1.53 4.14 -8.02
CA MET A 139 -2.27 5.23 -8.66
C MET A 139 -2.18 5.19 -10.19
N ILE A 140 -0.98 4.99 -10.73
CA ILE A 140 -0.72 5.03 -12.17
C ILE A 140 -1.21 3.77 -12.87
N LEU A 141 -0.90 2.58 -12.33
CA LEU A 141 -1.28 1.33 -12.98
C LEU A 141 -2.75 1.02 -12.75
N PHE A 142 -3.28 1.19 -11.53
CA PHE A 142 -4.70 0.89 -11.28
C PHE A 142 -5.58 1.91 -11.91
N TRP A 143 -5.59 3.11 -11.38
CA TRP A 143 -6.55 4.10 -11.78
C TRP A 143 -6.20 4.68 -13.13
N GLY A 144 -4.91 4.81 -13.47
CA GLY A 144 -4.50 5.28 -14.80
C GLY A 144 -4.85 4.31 -15.93
N THR A 145 -4.64 3.00 -15.75
CA THR A 145 -4.91 2.00 -16.81
C THR A 145 -6.35 1.50 -16.77
N CYS A 146 -6.88 1.11 -15.60
CA CYS A 146 -8.26 0.59 -15.52
C CYS A 146 -9.30 1.64 -15.92
N ASN A 147 -9.14 2.91 -15.54
CA ASN A 147 -10.11 3.94 -15.93
C ASN A 147 -10.08 4.24 -17.43
N ARG A 148 -8.95 3.99 -18.10
CA ARG A 148 -8.84 4.14 -19.57
C ARG A 148 -9.41 2.95 -20.30
N SER A 149 -9.13 1.75 -19.80
CA SER A 149 -9.58 0.53 -20.46
C SER A 149 -11.04 0.21 -20.17
N THR A 150 -11.67 0.75 -19.12
CA THR A 150 -12.95 0.22 -18.63
C THR A 150 -14.05 1.27 -18.74
N ASP A 151 -15.09 0.98 -19.53
CA ASP A 151 -16.28 1.83 -19.62
C ASP A 151 -17.04 1.87 -18.28
N LEU A 152 -17.87 2.90 -18.07
CA LEU A 152 -18.64 3.08 -16.83
C LEU A 152 -19.47 1.85 -16.43
N ASP A 153 -20.08 1.16 -17.41
CA ASP A 153 -20.87 -0.05 -17.15
C ASP A 153 -20.02 -1.30 -16.95
N GLN A 154 -18.79 -1.34 -17.47
CA GLN A 154 -17.82 -2.37 -17.13
C GLN A 154 -17.24 -2.12 -15.73
N ALA A 155 -16.96 -0.87 -15.36
CA ALA A 155 -16.37 -0.49 -14.08
C ALA A 155 -17.23 -0.94 -12.89
N LYS A 156 -18.55 -0.73 -12.95
CA LYS A 156 -19.51 -1.21 -11.94
C LYS A 156 -19.45 -2.72 -11.70
N ARG A 157 -19.05 -3.49 -12.72
CA ARG A 157 -18.99 -4.96 -12.69
C ARG A 157 -17.59 -5.48 -12.37
N PHE A 158 -16.54 -4.76 -12.77
CA PHE A 158 -15.14 -5.17 -12.67
C PHE A 158 -14.51 -4.77 -11.33
N TYR A 159 -14.84 -3.59 -10.80
CA TYR A 159 -14.09 -3.02 -9.69
C TYR A 159 -14.27 -3.79 -8.40
N SER A 160 -15.49 -4.23 -8.10
CA SER A 160 -15.76 -4.99 -6.86
C SER A 160 -15.03 -6.35 -6.84
N PRO A 161 -15.08 -7.19 -7.90
CA PRO A 161 -14.27 -8.41 -7.96
C PRO A 161 -12.76 -8.15 -7.95
N ILE A 162 -12.27 -7.16 -8.69
CA ILE A 162 -10.84 -6.82 -8.71
C ILE A 162 -10.37 -6.38 -7.32
N LEU A 163 -11.16 -5.60 -6.60
CA LEU A 163 -10.85 -5.18 -5.23
C LEU A 163 -10.83 -6.37 -4.27
N ALA A 164 -11.75 -7.32 -4.40
CA ALA A 164 -11.73 -8.55 -3.60
C ALA A 164 -10.47 -9.39 -3.85
N ILE A 165 -10.07 -9.55 -5.12
CA ILE A 165 -8.82 -10.22 -5.49
C ILE A 165 -7.60 -9.45 -4.95
N SER A 166 -7.67 -8.12 -4.96
CA SER A 166 -6.62 -7.24 -4.42
C SER A 166 -6.46 -7.43 -2.91
N ASN A 167 -7.55 -7.54 -2.14
CA ASN A 167 -7.48 -7.83 -0.70
C ASN A 167 -6.87 -9.21 -0.41
N LEU A 168 -7.14 -10.20 -1.27
CA LEU A 168 -6.56 -11.55 -1.19
C LEU A 168 -5.04 -11.56 -1.43
N SER A 169 -4.51 -10.59 -2.18
CA SER A 169 -3.06 -10.47 -2.38
C SER A 169 -2.28 -10.28 -1.08
N GLY A 170 -2.88 -9.59 -0.09
CA GLY A 170 -2.28 -9.39 1.22
C GLY A 170 -2.14 -10.69 2.03
N PHE A 171 -3.08 -11.63 1.86
CA PHE A 171 -2.98 -12.98 2.42
C PHE A 171 -1.81 -13.73 1.78
N ALA A 172 -1.73 -13.73 0.45
CA ALA A 172 -0.65 -14.39 -0.28
C ALA A 172 0.73 -13.80 0.07
N SER A 173 0.87 -12.47 0.07
CA SER A 173 2.12 -11.80 0.42
C SER A 173 2.60 -12.14 1.82
N ALA A 174 1.67 -12.22 2.79
CA ALA A 174 2.00 -12.47 4.17
C ALA A 174 2.41 -13.93 4.39
N HIS A 175 1.71 -14.87 3.77
CA HIS A 175 2.11 -16.28 3.79
C HIS A 175 3.48 -16.51 3.15
N ILE A 176 3.75 -15.86 2.00
CA ILE A 176 5.07 -15.95 1.36
C ILE A 176 6.14 -15.35 2.28
N SER A 177 5.85 -14.21 2.91
CA SER A 177 6.81 -13.55 3.82
C SER A 177 7.16 -14.40 5.03
N ILE A 178 6.16 -15.01 5.69
CA ILE A 178 6.37 -15.93 6.82
C ILE A 178 7.14 -17.17 6.36
N SER A 179 6.78 -17.73 5.20
CA SER A 179 7.46 -18.92 4.65
C SER A 179 8.93 -18.64 4.33
N CYS A 180 9.27 -17.43 3.85
CA CYS A 180 10.65 -17.01 3.63
C CYS A 180 11.39 -16.76 4.96
N SER A 181 10.70 -16.20 5.95
CA SER A 181 11.23 -15.93 7.29
C SER A 181 11.58 -17.22 8.05
N GLN A 182 10.74 -18.25 7.96
CA GLN A 182 10.90 -19.51 8.71
C GLN A 182 11.56 -20.63 7.89
N GLY A 183 11.51 -20.55 6.57
CA GLY A 183 11.99 -21.59 5.67
C GLY A 183 13.49 -21.56 5.38
N SER A 184 13.98 -22.62 4.74
CA SER A 184 15.38 -22.76 4.30
C SER A 184 15.70 -22.00 3.01
N LEU A 185 14.69 -21.53 2.28
CA LEU A 185 14.84 -20.86 0.97
C LEU A 185 15.78 -19.64 1.04
N LYS A 186 15.73 -18.88 2.14
CA LYS A 186 16.63 -17.73 2.37
C LYS A 186 18.10 -18.15 2.47
N HIS A 187 18.38 -19.29 3.08
CA HIS A 187 19.75 -19.81 3.24
C HIS A 187 20.26 -20.46 1.96
N LEU A 188 19.36 -20.95 1.10
CA LEU A 188 19.72 -21.46 -0.23
C LEU A 188 20.08 -20.33 -1.20
N LEU A 189 19.34 -19.22 -1.17
CA LEU A 189 19.60 -18.06 -2.04
C LEU A 189 20.75 -17.18 -1.53
N PHE A 190 20.87 -17.00 -0.22
CA PHE A 190 21.89 -16.16 0.42
C PHE A 190 22.61 -16.95 1.53
N PRO A 191 23.53 -17.86 1.18
CA PRO A 191 24.22 -18.69 2.15
C PRO A 191 25.21 -17.87 3.00
N GLY A 192 25.29 -18.18 4.29
CA GLY A 192 26.30 -17.63 5.20
C GLY A 192 26.05 -16.20 5.72
N ILE A 193 24.90 -15.59 5.43
CA ILE A 193 24.52 -14.26 5.94
C ILE A 193 23.58 -14.41 7.14
N ALA A 194 23.55 -13.42 8.03
CA ALA A 194 22.59 -13.33 9.14
C ALA A 194 21.15 -13.57 8.69
N SER A 195 20.36 -14.26 9.53
CA SER A 195 19.01 -14.73 9.21
C SER A 195 18.10 -13.63 8.66
N TRP A 196 18.05 -12.47 9.32
CA TRP A 196 17.26 -11.33 8.86
C TRP A 196 17.72 -10.78 7.49
N ASN A 197 19.03 -10.64 7.29
CA ASN A 197 19.59 -10.11 6.06
C ASN A 197 19.26 -11.02 4.86
N ALA A 198 19.28 -12.35 5.08
CA ALA A 198 18.85 -13.33 4.10
C ALA A 198 17.34 -13.22 3.81
N THR A 199 16.50 -13.03 4.83
CA THR A 199 15.05 -12.80 4.68
C THR A 199 14.77 -11.52 3.86
N LEU A 200 15.38 -10.39 4.23
CA LEU A 200 15.20 -9.10 3.54
C LEU A 200 15.64 -9.19 2.07
N SER A 201 16.80 -9.80 1.81
CA SER A 201 17.34 -9.94 0.45
C SER A 201 16.45 -10.86 -0.40
N THR A 202 15.96 -11.97 0.18
CA THR A 202 15.05 -12.91 -0.48
C THR A 202 13.72 -12.25 -0.85
N LEU A 203 13.10 -11.53 0.09
CA LEU A 203 11.81 -10.89 -0.17
C LEU A 203 11.95 -9.69 -1.13
N THR A 204 13.06 -8.96 -1.08
CA THR A 204 13.33 -7.88 -2.05
C THR A 204 13.64 -8.43 -3.45
N LEU A 205 14.32 -9.58 -3.55
CA LEU A 205 14.49 -10.31 -4.81
C LEU A 205 13.15 -10.77 -5.36
N LEU A 206 12.27 -11.33 -4.52
CA LEU A 206 10.92 -11.70 -4.91
C LEU A 206 10.13 -10.50 -5.46
N VAL A 207 10.17 -9.35 -4.77
CA VAL A 207 9.54 -8.10 -5.26
C VAL A 207 10.07 -7.73 -6.65
N SER A 208 11.38 -7.89 -6.88
CA SER A 208 12.00 -7.63 -8.17
C SER A 208 11.50 -8.60 -9.26
N VAL A 209 11.45 -9.90 -8.98
CA VAL A 209 10.92 -10.93 -9.89
C VAL A 209 9.44 -10.68 -10.22
N VAL A 210 8.63 -10.38 -9.21
CA VAL A 210 7.21 -10.02 -9.40
C VAL A 210 7.08 -8.73 -10.22
N THR A 211 8.00 -7.78 -10.07
CA THR A 211 8.00 -6.55 -10.89
C THR A 211 8.29 -6.85 -12.36
N VAL A 212 9.20 -7.78 -12.66
CA VAL A 212 9.42 -8.28 -14.03
C VAL A 212 8.17 -8.98 -14.57
N ALA A 213 7.48 -9.78 -13.75
CA ALA A 213 6.20 -10.38 -14.14
C ALA A 213 5.11 -9.31 -14.42
N ILE A 214 5.03 -8.25 -13.61
CA ILE A 214 4.13 -7.10 -13.84
C ILE A 214 4.46 -6.43 -15.17
N LEU A 215 5.73 -6.20 -15.48
CA LEU A 215 6.18 -5.63 -16.76
C LEU A 215 5.75 -6.50 -17.95
N GLY A 216 5.95 -7.82 -17.86
CA GLY A 216 5.54 -8.76 -18.89
C GLY A 216 4.01 -8.82 -19.09
N LEU A 217 3.25 -8.84 -18.00
CA LEU A 217 1.78 -8.81 -18.06
C LEU A 217 1.25 -7.48 -18.57
N PHE A 218 1.88 -6.36 -18.22
CA PHE A 218 1.52 -5.05 -18.74
C PHE A 218 1.80 -4.95 -20.25
N TYR A 219 2.91 -5.53 -20.72
CA TYR A 219 3.18 -5.66 -22.16
C TYR A 219 2.13 -6.49 -22.87
N TYR A 220 1.72 -7.62 -22.27
CA TYR A 220 0.67 -8.47 -22.82
C TYR A 220 -0.68 -7.74 -22.89
N LEU A 221 -1.06 -7.04 -21.81
CA LEU A 221 -2.28 -6.23 -21.74
C LEU A 221 -2.32 -5.20 -22.88
N GLN A 222 -1.24 -4.43 -23.05
CA GLN A 222 -1.19 -3.37 -24.07
C GLN A 222 -1.16 -3.92 -25.49
N SER A 223 -0.33 -4.93 -25.74
CA SER A 223 -0.06 -5.41 -27.10
C SER A 223 -1.15 -6.32 -27.66
N TYR A 224 -1.87 -7.06 -26.81
CA TYR A 224 -2.81 -8.09 -27.26
C TYR A 224 -4.25 -7.86 -26.79
N VAL A 225 -4.46 -7.29 -25.59
CA VAL A 225 -5.81 -7.14 -25.02
C VAL A 225 -6.40 -5.79 -25.40
N LEU A 226 -5.66 -4.70 -25.20
CA LEU A 226 -6.16 -3.33 -25.41
C LEU A 226 -5.94 -2.81 -26.84
N LYS A 227 -5.12 -3.50 -27.65
CA LYS A 227 -4.85 -3.12 -29.04
C LYS A 227 -6.11 -3.06 -29.94
N SER A 228 -7.17 -3.77 -29.56
CA SER A 228 -8.46 -3.78 -30.27
C SER A 228 -9.41 -2.64 -29.87
N GLU A 229 -9.13 -1.91 -28.79
CA GLU A 229 -9.98 -0.86 -28.21
C GLU A 229 -9.25 0.49 -28.30
N ALA A 230 -8.84 0.90 -29.51
CA ALA A 230 -8.20 2.19 -29.76
C ALA A 230 -9.19 3.35 -29.51
N VAL A 231 -9.43 3.68 -28.25
CA VAL A 231 -10.25 4.82 -27.83
C VAL A 231 -9.36 6.07 -27.84
N GLU A 232 -9.83 7.11 -28.53
CA GLU A 232 -9.22 8.44 -28.51
C GLU A 232 -9.05 8.90 -27.06
N GLN A 233 -7.82 9.30 -26.72
CA GLN A 233 -7.51 9.76 -25.38
C GLN A 233 -8.15 11.13 -25.18
N PRO A 234 -9.04 11.34 -24.20
CA PRO A 234 -9.41 12.69 -23.82
C PRO A 234 -8.14 13.43 -23.40
N GLN A 235 -7.91 14.61 -23.98
CA GLN A 235 -6.85 15.52 -23.53
C GLN A 235 -7.10 15.80 -22.05
N LYS A 236 -6.25 15.23 -21.19
CA LYS A 236 -6.28 15.53 -19.76
C LYS A 236 -5.87 16.99 -19.62
N GLU A 237 -6.81 17.82 -19.18
CA GLU A 237 -6.49 19.15 -18.67
C GLU A 237 -5.37 19.01 -17.64
N ARG A 238 -4.24 19.66 -17.93
CA ARG A 238 -3.07 19.65 -17.07
C ARG A 238 -3.36 20.57 -15.90
N LEU A 239 -4.13 20.08 -14.93
CA LEU A 239 -4.27 20.78 -13.66
C LEU A 239 -2.87 20.91 -13.05
N SER A 240 -2.40 22.15 -12.94
CA SER A 240 -1.20 22.46 -12.18
C SER A 240 -1.43 22.05 -10.73
N LEU A 241 -0.40 21.55 -10.04
CA LEU A 241 -0.50 21.22 -8.61
C LEU A 241 -1.06 22.40 -7.79
N LEU A 242 -0.74 23.62 -8.21
CA LEU A 242 -1.20 24.85 -7.58
C LEU A 242 -2.69 25.10 -7.83
N GLU A 243 -3.20 24.76 -9.01
CA GLU A 243 -4.63 24.84 -9.34
C GLU A 243 -5.42 23.77 -8.58
N ALA A 244 -4.87 22.56 -8.42
CA ALA A 244 -5.47 21.51 -7.59
C ALA A 244 -5.59 21.94 -6.13
N VAL A 245 -4.51 22.50 -5.54
CA VAL A 245 -4.52 23.03 -4.17
C VAL A 245 -5.51 24.19 -4.05
N ARG A 246 -5.53 25.10 -5.03
CA ARG A 246 -6.48 26.23 -5.06
C ARG A 246 -7.93 25.74 -5.11
N SER A 247 -8.23 24.73 -5.93
CA SER A 247 -9.56 24.13 -6.06
C SER A 247 -10.04 23.49 -4.75
N ILE A 248 -9.15 22.78 -4.04
CA ILE A 248 -9.45 22.22 -2.72
C ILE A 248 -9.75 23.33 -1.71
N ALA A 249 -9.00 24.44 -1.75
CA ALA A 249 -9.19 25.55 -0.83
C ALA A 249 -10.49 26.34 -1.07
N THR A 250 -10.93 26.47 -2.32
CA THR A 250 -12.12 27.25 -2.69
C THR A 250 -13.42 26.46 -2.53
N ASN A 251 -13.44 25.16 -2.82
CA ASN A 251 -14.65 24.36 -2.79
C ASN A 251 -14.87 23.72 -1.41
N LEU A 252 -15.96 24.10 -0.73
CA LEU A 252 -16.30 23.59 0.61
C LEU A 252 -16.39 22.06 0.66
N LYS A 253 -16.94 21.41 -0.38
CA LYS A 253 -17.10 19.94 -0.42
C LYS A 253 -15.73 19.25 -0.53
N LEU A 254 -14.86 19.76 -1.41
CA LEU A 254 -13.49 19.24 -1.56
C LEU A 254 -12.66 19.47 -0.31
N ARG A 255 -12.80 20.62 0.34
CA ARG A 255 -12.14 20.92 1.61
C ARG A 255 -12.56 19.98 2.73
N ALA A 256 -13.86 19.73 2.89
CA ALA A 256 -14.39 18.81 3.90
C ALA A 256 -13.93 17.37 3.64
N LEU A 257 -13.91 16.94 2.38
CA LEU A 257 -13.38 15.63 2.00
C LEU A 257 -11.88 15.52 2.31
N ALA A 258 -11.09 16.53 1.92
CA ALA A 258 -9.65 16.57 2.20
C ALA A 258 -9.35 16.52 3.70
N PHE A 259 -10.09 17.28 4.51
CA PHE A 259 -9.97 17.23 5.96
C PHE A 259 -10.32 15.85 6.55
N THR A 260 -11.37 15.20 6.02
CA THR A 260 -11.76 13.84 6.45
C THR A 260 -10.68 12.80 6.12
N ILE A 261 -10.07 12.90 4.94
CA ILE A 261 -8.91 12.10 4.54
C ILE A 261 -7.75 12.32 5.50
N PHE A 262 -7.38 13.58 5.74
CA PHE A 262 -6.32 13.93 6.67
C PHE A 262 -6.57 13.37 8.07
N ALA A 263 -7.75 13.59 8.64
CA ALA A 263 -8.10 13.13 9.98
C ALA A 263 -8.01 11.60 10.11
N TYR A 264 -8.51 10.85 9.12
CA TYR A 264 -8.41 9.40 9.11
C TYR A 264 -6.94 8.93 9.10
N TYR A 265 -6.12 9.46 8.17
CA TYR A 265 -4.72 9.06 8.04
C TYR A 265 -3.87 9.47 9.24
N PHE A 266 -4.15 10.63 9.84
CA PHE A 266 -3.48 11.11 11.03
C PHE A 266 -3.77 10.23 12.24
N CYS A 267 -5.04 9.98 12.56
CA CYS A 267 -5.44 9.12 13.66
C CYS A 267 -4.94 7.68 13.48
N SER A 268 -5.11 7.12 12.28
CA SER A 268 -4.64 5.77 11.96
C SER A 268 -3.12 5.67 12.10
N GLY A 269 -2.38 6.69 11.64
CA GLY A 269 -0.92 6.72 11.72
C GLY A 269 -0.39 6.75 13.15
N ILE A 270 -1.00 7.52 14.05
CA ILE A 270 -0.60 7.58 15.47
C ILE A 270 -0.84 6.23 16.15
N LEU A 271 -2.03 5.65 15.99
CA LEU A 271 -2.39 4.38 16.65
C LEU A 271 -1.55 3.21 16.15
N GLU A 272 -1.23 3.20 14.85
CA GLU A 272 -0.30 2.25 14.26
C GLU A 272 1.12 2.38 14.82
N LEU A 273 1.59 3.61 15.05
CA LEU A 273 2.90 3.85 15.65
C LEU A 273 2.96 3.34 17.10
N ILE A 274 1.91 3.60 17.89
CA ILE A 274 1.81 3.13 19.28
C ILE A 274 1.79 1.60 19.34
N LEU A 275 1.00 0.95 18.48
CA LEU A 275 0.99 -0.50 18.37
C LEU A 275 2.38 -1.06 18.09
N LYS A 276 3.07 -0.51 17.08
CA LYS A 276 4.41 -0.97 16.69
C LYS A 276 5.45 -0.76 17.78
N TYR A 277 5.32 0.31 18.55
CA TYR A 277 6.13 0.53 19.74
C TYR A 277 5.94 -0.61 20.75
N GLN A 278 4.69 -0.96 21.09
CA GLN A 278 4.41 -2.08 21.99
C GLN A 278 4.93 -3.41 21.43
N LEU A 279 4.69 -3.70 20.14
CA LEU A 279 5.19 -4.91 19.51
C LEU A 279 6.72 -5.00 19.53
N HIS A 280 7.44 -3.90 19.28
CA HIS A 280 8.89 -3.88 19.32
C HIS A 280 9.45 -4.13 20.73
N THR A 281 8.75 -3.69 21.77
CA THR A 281 9.14 -4.01 23.16
C THR A 281 8.98 -5.48 23.51
N MET A 282 8.10 -6.20 22.81
CA MET A 282 7.84 -7.62 23.02
C MET A 282 8.66 -8.53 22.10
N TYR A 283 8.97 -8.06 20.89
CA TYR A 283 9.66 -8.81 19.84
C TYR A 283 10.79 -7.97 19.27
N SER A 284 12.01 -8.25 19.74
CA SER A 284 13.22 -7.54 19.29
C SER A 284 13.90 -8.20 18.09
N ASP A 285 13.63 -9.50 17.83
CA ASP A 285 14.12 -10.16 16.61
C ASP A 285 13.35 -9.70 15.38
N ALA A 286 14.08 -9.38 14.31
CA ALA A 286 13.49 -8.82 13.11
C ALA A 286 12.61 -9.82 12.32
N ASN A 287 12.95 -11.11 12.33
CA ASN A 287 12.12 -12.12 11.68
C ASN A 287 10.81 -12.32 12.45
N GLU A 288 10.87 -12.42 13.77
CA GLU A 288 9.68 -12.54 14.62
C GLU A 288 8.77 -11.31 14.50
N PHE A 289 9.35 -10.11 14.54
CA PHE A 289 8.59 -8.87 14.35
C PHE A 289 7.91 -8.82 12.98
N ASN A 290 8.63 -9.18 11.91
CA ASN A 290 8.07 -9.28 10.56
C ASN A 290 6.97 -10.35 10.48
N ASP A 291 7.14 -11.51 11.12
CA ASP A 291 6.15 -12.59 11.12
C ASP A 291 4.83 -12.12 11.75
N ILE A 292 4.89 -11.39 12.86
CA ILE A 292 3.70 -10.84 13.53
C ILE A 292 3.00 -9.80 12.64
N LEU A 293 3.75 -8.88 12.02
CA LEU A 293 3.15 -7.93 11.07
C LEU A 293 2.48 -8.65 9.88
N ASN A 294 3.04 -9.78 9.44
CA ASN A 294 2.45 -10.61 8.39
C ASN A 294 1.21 -11.38 8.89
N GLN A 295 1.21 -11.94 10.10
CA GLN A 295 0.03 -12.56 10.70
C GLN A 295 -1.13 -11.57 10.83
N MET A 296 -0.84 -10.34 11.28
CA MET A 296 -1.85 -9.27 11.31
C MET A 296 -2.35 -8.92 9.90
N THR A 297 -1.46 -8.93 8.90
CA THR A 297 -1.85 -8.72 7.50
C THR A 297 -2.76 -9.83 6.99
N ILE A 298 -2.54 -11.10 7.35
CA ILE A 298 -3.43 -12.24 7.04
C ILE A 298 -4.83 -11.98 7.59
N CYS A 299 -4.94 -11.65 8.89
CA CYS A 299 -6.22 -11.39 9.53
C CYS A 299 -6.98 -10.23 8.85
N VAL A 300 -6.29 -9.12 8.59
CA VAL A 300 -6.89 -7.96 7.88
C VAL A 300 -7.34 -8.34 6.48
N SER A 301 -6.53 -9.08 5.72
CA SER A 301 -6.85 -9.46 4.34
C SER A 301 -8.03 -10.42 4.27
N VAL A 302 -8.07 -11.44 5.13
CA VAL A 302 -9.20 -12.40 5.17
C VAL A 302 -10.48 -11.67 5.59
N ALA A 303 -10.44 -10.89 6.66
CA ALA A 303 -11.59 -10.13 7.12
C ALA A 303 -12.08 -9.15 6.03
N SER A 304 -11.19 -8.34 5.47
CA SER A 304 -11.54 -7.36 4.43
C SER A 304 -12.10 -8.01 3.17
N THR A 305 -11.57 -9.18 2.77
CA THR A 305 -12.07 -9.94 1.62
C THR A 305 -13.50 -10.44 1.86
N LEU A 306 -13.75 -11.03 3.04
CA LEU A 306 -15.08 -11.52 3.42
C LEU A 306 -16.10 -10.37 3.52
N VAL A 307 -15.76 -9.28 4.21
CA VAL A 307 -16.67 -8.12 4.33
C VAL A 307 -16.93 -7.50 2.96
N THR A 308 -15.90 -7.36 2.11
CA THR A 308 -16.10 -6.83 0.74
C THR A 308 -17.00 -7.72 -0.10
N ALA A 309 -16.82 -9.05 -0.04
CA ALA A 309 -17.59 -10.01 -0.82
C ALA A 309 -19.07 -10.07 -0.42
N PHE A 310 -19.38 -10.02 0.89
CA PHE A 310 -20.74 -10.24 1.40
C PHE A 310 -21.48 -8.94 1.76
N VAL A 311 -20.78 -7.95 2.31
CA VAL A 311 -21.39 -6.74 2.88
C VAL A 311 -21.37 -5.59 1.89
N THR A 312 -20.24 -5.28 1.26
CA THR A 312 -20.10 -4.07 0.42
C THR A 312 -21.06 -4.06 -0.78
N GLY A 313 -21.22 -5.20 -1.46
CA GLY A 313 -22.16 -5.33 -2.58
C GLY A 313 -23.64 -5.19 -2.16
N SER A 314 -23.97 -5.61 -0.94
CA SER A 314 -25.33 -5.51 -0.38
C SER A 314 -25.62 -4.10 0.16
N LEU A 315 -24.62 -3.48 0.79
CA LEU A 315 -24.73 -2.16 1.41
C LEU A 315 -24.87 -1.06 0.36
N LEU A 316 -24.07 -1.09 -0.71
CA LEU A 316 -24.15 -0.11 -1.80
C LEU A 316 -25.46 -0.18 -2.60
N ARG A 317 -26.10 -1.36 -2.66
CA ARG A 317 -27.36 -1.54 -3.40
C ARG A 317 -28.60 -1.18 -2.57
N ARG A 318 -28.52 -1.31 -1.23
CA ARG A 318 -29.67 -1.11 -0.34
C ARG A 318 -29.62 0.17 0.46
N PHE A 319 -28.45 0.74 0.71
CA PHE A 319 -28.28 1.91 1.57
C PHE A 319 -27.67 3.09 0.81
N SER A 320 -28.08 4.31 1.20
CA SER A 320 -27.53 5.56 0.66
C SER A 320 -26.04 5.68 0.97
N TRP A 321 -25.27 6.31 0.07
CA TRP A 321 -23.83 6.59 0.22
C TRP A 321 -23.45 7.14 1.61
N ARG A 322 -24.34 7.96 2.22
CA ARG A 322 -24.15 8.52 3.56
C ARG A 322 -23.92 7.46 4.64
N VAL A 323 -24.62 6.32 4.57
CA VAL A 323 -24.51 5.24 5.57
C VAL A 323 -23.13 4.57 5.49
N SER A 324 -22.62 4.33 4.27
CA SER A 324 -21.28 3.78 4.07
C SER A 324 -20.19 4.75 4.54
N ALA A 325 -20.37 6.05 4.29
CA ALA A 325 -19.42 7.08 4.72
C ALA A 325 -19.37 7.21 6.25
N LEU A 326 -20.51 7.11 6.94
CA LEU A 326 -20.60 7.18 8.41
C LEU A 326 -20.17 5.89 9.12
N ALA A 327 -20.15 4.74 8.43
CA ALA A 327 -19.75 3.47 9.03
C ALA A 327 -18.31 3.50 9.58
N THR A 328 -17.35 4.04 8.83
CA THR A 328 -15.95 4.12 9.25
C THR A 328 -15.75 4.90 10.55
N PRO A 329 -16.19 6.18 10.67
CA PRO A 329 -16.00 6.92 11.92
C PRO A 329 -16.75 6.30 13.10
N LEU A 330 -17.98 5.78 12.90
CA LEU A 330 -18.73 5.16 14.00
C LEU A 330 -18.06 3.88 14.52
N LEU A 331 -17.63 2.99 13.61
CA LEU A 331 -16.94 1.74 13.97
C LEU A 331 -15.56 1.96 14.60
N LEU A 332 -14.91 3.10 14.34
CA LEU A 332 -13.59 3.41 14.90
C LEU A 332 -13.65 4.28 16.15
N THR A 333 -14.71 5.05 16.36
CA THR A 333 -14.82 5.91 17.56
C THR A 333 -15.09 5.08 18.80
N ILE A 334 -16.02 4.11 18.73
CA ILE A 334 -16.39 3.28 19.90
C ILE A 334 -15.19 2.47 20.44
N PRO A 335 -14.42 1.75 19.60
CA PRO A 335 -13.25 1.03 20.10
C PRO A 335 -12.13 1.96 20.56
N LEU A 336 -12.01 3.15 19.97
CA LEU A 336 -11.01 4.13 20.39
C LEU A 336 -11.34 4.69 21.77
N THR A 337 -12.61 5.01 22.06
CA THR A 337 -13.01 5.50 23.39
C THR A 337 -12.81 4.42 24.45
N ILE A 338 -13.13 3.16 24.14
CA ILE A 338 -12.85 2.02 25.03
C ILE A 338 -11.35 1.90 25.29
N LEU A 339 -10.53 2.00 24.25
CA LEU A 339 -9.08 1.86 24.37
C LEU A 339 -8.48 3.00 25.21
N VAL A 340 -8.92 4.24 24.98
CA VAL A 340 -8.48 5.41 25.75
C VAL A 340 -8.93 5.28 27.20
N ALA A 341 -10.18 4.88 27.46
CA ALA A 341 -10.66 4.61 28.80
C ALA A 341 -9.83 3.50 29.48
N HIS A 342 -9.55 2.42 28.76
CA HIS A 342 -8.71 1.34 29.29
C HIS A 342 -7.32 1.84 29.69
N TYR A 343 -6.70 2.65 28.84
CA TYR A 343 -5.38 3.23 29.10
C TYR A 343 -5.32 4.12 30.35
N PHE A 344 -6.40 4.87 30.65
CA PHE A 344 -6.46 5.77 31.81
C PHE A 344 -6.94 5.11 33.10
N PHE A 345 -7.84 4.12 33.02
CA PHE A 345 -8.56 3.59 34.19
C PHE A 345 -8.11 2.21 34.66
N PHE A 346 -7.35 1.45 33.88
CA PHE A 346 -6.96 0.07 34.22
C PHE A 346 -5.44 -0.10 34.36
N GLU A 347 -5.03 -1.15 35.08
CA GLU A 347 -3.62 -1.50 35.23
C GLU A 347 -2.97 -1.88 33.89
N ARG A 348 -1.70 -1.50 33.75
CA ARG A 348 -0.96 -1.57 32.49
C ARG A 348 -0.32 -2.93 32.30
N GLU A 349 -1.13 -3.95 32.03
CA GLU A 349 -0.58 -5.18 31.46
C GLU A 349 -0.22 -4.93 29.98
N ALA A 350 1.08 -4.89 29.68
CA ALA A 350 1.60 -4.56 28.35
C ALA A 350 1.02 -5.47 27.24
N TYR A 351 0.81 -6.75 27.56
CA TYR A 351 0.25 -7.73 26.63
C TYR A 351 -1.21 -7.43 26.26
N VAL A 352 -2.06 -7.17 27.26
CA VAL A 352 -3.48 -6.84 27.05
C VAL A 352 -3.61 -5.56 26.25
N LEU A 353 -2.79 -4.56 26.57
CA LEU A 353 -2.77 -3.30 25.86
C LEU A 353 -2.34 -3.48 24.40
N ALA A 354 -1.27 -4.25 24.13
CA ALA A 354 -0.82 -4.56 22.78
C ALA A 354 -1.91 -5.29 21.96
N MET A 355 -2.63 -6.23 22.58
CA MET A 355 -3.75 -6.94 21.95
C MET A 355 -4.90 -5.99 21.60
N CYS A 356 -5.29 -5.10 22.52
CA CYS A 356 -6.32 -4.09 22.26
C CYS A 356 -5.94 -3.17 21.09
N TYR A 357 -4.69 -2.67 21.05
CA TYR A 357 -4.18 -1.89 19.93
C TYR A 357 -4.14 -2.69 18.63
N ALA A 358 -3.79 -3.98 18.68
CA ALA A 358 -3.76 -4.85 17.50
C ALA A 358 -5.16 -5.05 16.91
N VAL A 359 -6.16 -5.33 17.76
CA VAL A 359 -7.57 -5.45 17.36
C VAL A 359 -8.08 -4.14 16.75
N TYR A 360 -7.79 -3.01 17.41
CA TYR A 360 -8.14 -1.69 16.87
C TYR A 360 -7.52 -1.44 15.50
N PHE A 361 -6.22 -1.72 15.36
CA PHE A 361 -5.50 -1.55 14.10
C PHE A 361 -6.10 -2.41 12.99
N MET A 362 -6.39 -3.68 13.27
CA MET A 362 -6.98 -4.59 12.29
C MET A 362 -8.37 -4.10 11.86
N LEU A 363 -9.19 -3.65 12.81
CA LEU A 363 -10.50 -3.06 12.53
C LEU A 363 -10.41 -1.78 11.70
N SER A 364 -9.45 -0.89 12.02
CA SER A 364 -9.16 0.35 11.28
C SER A 364 -8.80 0.07 9.83
N ARG A 365 -7.93 -0.92 9.58
CA ARG A 365 -7.53 -1.32 8.23
C ARG A 365 -8.69 -1.97 7.47
N MET A 366 -9.48 -2.81 8.12
CA MET A 366 -10.67 -3.41 7.52
C MET A 366 -11.69 -2.34 7.09
N CYS A 367 -11.99 -1.37 7.97
CA CYS A 367 -12.90 -0.27 7.64
C CYS A 367 -12.36 0.58 6.48
N LYS A 368 -11.04 0.77 6.43
CA LYS A 368 -10.37 1.49 5.34
C LYS A 368 -10.69 0.89 3.98
N PHE A 369 -10.32 -0.38 3.81
CA PHE A 369 -10.36 -1.07 2.53
C PHE A 369 -11.80 -1.41 2.11
N THR A 370 -12.72 -1.49 3.06
CA THR A 370 -14.12 -1.86 2.80
C THR A 370 -15.02 -0.65 2.56
N PHE A 371 -14.92 0.39 3.40
CA PHE A 371 -15.87 1.50 3.42
C PHE A 371 -15.23 2.82 3.04
N PHE A 372 -14.11 3.17 3.68
CA PHE A 372 -13.51 4.50 3.55
C PHE A 372 -13.02 4.81 2.14
N ASP A 373 -12.17 3.94 1.58
CA ASP A 373 -11.58 4.16 0.26
C ASP A 373 -12.66 4.21 -0.83
N LEU A 374 -13.64 3.31 -0.75
CA LEU A 374 -14.79 3.29 -1.67
C LEU A 374 -15.64 4.56 -1.57
N SER A 375 -16.02 4.98 -0.35
CA SER A 375 -16.81 6.20 -0.14
C SER A 375 -16.09 7.45 -0.63
N LYS A 376 -14.76 7.51 -0.45
CA LYS A 376 -13.90 8.58 -0.94
C LYS A 376 -13.88 8.65 -2.47
N GLU A 377 -13.69 7.53 -3.16
CA GLU A 377 -13.69 7.51 -4.64
C GLU A 377 -15.07 7.92 -5.21
N ILE A 378 -16.16 7.43 -4.65
CA ILE A 378 -17.52 7.83 -5.08
C ILE A 378 -17.76 9.34 -4.88
N ALA A 379 -17.27 9.90 -3.77
CA ALA A 379 -17.39 11.32 -3.49
C ALA A 379 -16.62 12.17 -4.52
N CYS A 380 -15.41 11.75 -4.90
CA CYS A 380 -14.63 12.43 -5.93
C CYS A 380 -15.35 12.47 -7.28
N VAL A 381 -15.98 11.36 -7.69
CA VAL A 381 -16.74 11.28 -8.95
C VAL A 381 -18.03 12.10 -8.89
N GLY A 382 -18.67 12.23 -7.72
CA GLY A 382 -19.87 13.06 -7.57
C GLY A 382 -19.61 14.57 -7.46
N PHE A 383 -18.34 14.98 -7.34
CA PHE A 383 -17.93 16.39 -7.26
C PHE A 383 -17.27 16.91 -8.54
N SER A 384 -16.83 16.02 -9.42
CA SER A 384 -16.54 16.30 -10.84
C SER A 384 -17.83 16.36 -11.65
#